data_AF-V4RBM5-F1
#
_entry.id   AF-V4RBM5-F1
#
_cell.length_a   1.000
_cell.length_b   1.000
_cell.length_c   1.000
_cell.angle_alpha   90.00
_cell.angle_beta   90.00
_cell.angle_gamma   90.00
#
_symmetry.space_group_name_H-M   'P 1'
#
loop_
_entity.id
_entity.type
_entity.pdbx_description
1 polymer ?
#
loop_
_entity_poly.entity_id
_entity_poly.type
_entity_poly.pdbx_seq_one_letter_code
_entity_poly.pdbx_strand_id
1 'polypeptide(L)'
;MSACEPHREWIEEQVRLGRNATSIYRELVDRHGFDHQYNSVKRFVGGLKQTDPERFDVLEFPPGEEARVDYGQGAPTLAPAEVYR
;
A
#
# COMPACT_ATOMS: atom_id res chain seq x y z
N MET A 1 -16.16 -16.02 0.50
CA MET A 1 -16.24 -14.54 0.46
C MET A 1 -15.11 -13.98 1.29
N SER A 2 -14.39 -12.99 0.77
CA SER A 2 -13.33 -12.31 1.53
C SER A 2 -13.97 -11.32 2.49
N ALA A 3 -13.41 -11.20 3.70
CA ALA A 3 -13.68 -10.09 4.63
C ALA A 3 -13.50 -8.71 3.98
N CYS A 4 -12.71 -8.63 2.91
CA CYS A 4 -12.39 -7.40 2.20
C CYS A 4 -13.43 -7.01 1.14
N GLU A 5 -14.46 -7.83 0.89
CA GLU A 5 -15.49 -7.56 -0.12
C GLU A 5 -16.22 -6.21 0.10
N PRO A 6 -16.62 -5.83 1.33
CA PRO A 6 -17.29 -4.55 1.58
C PRO A 6 -16.39 -3.32 1.31
N HIS A 7 -15.08 -3.52 1.27
CA HIS A 7 -14.09 -2.47 1.04
C HIS A 7 -13.34 -2.67 -0.28
N ARG A 8 -13.84 -3.52 -1.18
CA ARG A 8 -13.18 -3.89 -2.43
C ARG A 8 -12.77 -2.68 -3.25
N GLU A 9 -13.74 -1.80 -3.55
CA GLU A 9 -13.53 -0.64 -4.42
C GLU A 9 -12.43 0.28 -3.86
N TRP A 10 -12.48 0.53 -2.55
CA TRP A 10 -11.49 1.34 -1.86
C TRP A 10 -10.11 0.68 -1.87
N ILE A 11 -10.02 -0.63 -1.58
CA ILE A 11 -8.75 -1.38 -1.63
C ILE A 11 -8.18 -1.38 -3.06
N GLU A 12 -9.01 -1.56 -4.08
CA GLU A 12 -8.60 -1.52 -5.47
C GLU A 12 -8.00 -0.15 -5.84
N GLU A 13 -8.62 0.95 -5.39
CA GLU A 13 -8.08 2.30 -5.55
C GLU A 13 -6.72 2.45 -4.85
N GLN A 14 -6.60 2.02 -3.60
CA GLN A 14 -5.33 2.10 -2.87
C GLN A 14 -4.22 1.24 -3.52
N VAL A 15 -4.57 0.08 -4.06
CA VAL A 15 -3.64 -0.77 -4.80
C VAL A 15 -3.21 -0.12 -6.11
N ARG A 16 -4.12 0.57 -6.82
CA ARG A 16 -3.80 1.36 -8.02
C ARG A 16 -2.86 2.53 -7.71
N LEU A 17 -2.99 3.14 -6.53
CA LEU A 17 -2.06 4.15 -6.02
C LEU A 17 -0.69 3.58 -5.60
N GLY A 18 -0.46 2.27 -5.77
CA GLY A 18 0.80 1.62 -5.44
C GLY A 18 1.02 1.42 -3.93
N ARG A 19 0.00 1.60 -3.09
CA ARG A 19 0.12 1.43 -1.64
C ARG A 19 0.34 -0.05 -1.29
N ASN A 20 1.15 -0.27 -0.27
CA ASN A 20 1.42 -1.62 0.23
C ASN A 20 0.25 -2.15 1.08
N ALA A 21 0.09 -3.47 1.13
CA ALA A 21 -1.00 -4.12 1.85
C ALA A 21 -1.03 -3.78 3.35
N THR A 22 0.13 -3.50 3.97
CA THR A 22 0.22 -3.12 5.38
C THR A 22 -0.40 -1.74 5.65
N SER A 23 -0.17 -0.76 4.76
CA SER A 23 -0.74 0.59 4.88
C SER A 23 -2.25 0.55 4.65
N ILE A 24 -2.69 -0.20 3.63
CA ILE A 24 -4.11 -0.46 3.35
C ILE A 24 -4.79 -1.09 4.56
N TYR A 25 -4.16 -2.10 5.18
CA TYR A 25 -4.70 -2.75 6.39
C TYR A 25 -4.83 -1.80 7.57
N ARG A 26 -3.82 -0.98 7.85
CA ARG A 26 -3.89 -0.01 8.96
C ARG A 26 -5.01 0.99 8.77
N GLU A 27 -5.16 1.52 7.57
CA GLU A 27 -6.21 2.49 7.27
C GLU A 27 -7.61 1.86 7.26
N LEU A 28 -7.73 0.58 6.87
CA LEU A 28 -8.94 -0.21 7.08
C LEU A 28 -9.30 -0.34 8.56
N VAL A 29 -8.33 -0.62 9.43
CA VAL A 29 -8.56 -0.71 10.87
C VAL A 29 -8.95 0.66 11.44
N ASP A 30 -8.18 1.70 11.10
CA ASP A 30 -8.32 3.03 11.69
C ASP A 30 -9.58 3.78 11.22
N ARG A 31 -9.93 3.67 9.92
CA ARG A 31 -11.05 4.44 9.33
C ARG A 31 -12.32 3.62 9.13
N HIS A 32 -12.16 2.33 8.85
CA HIS A 32 -13.28 1.46 8.52
C HIS A 32 -13.62 0.46 9.63
N GLY A 33 -12.88 0.45 10.75
CA GLY A 33 -13.13 -0.46 11.86
C GLY A 33 -12.94 -1.93 11.48
N PHE A 34 -12.00 -2.22 10.58
CA PHE A 34 -11.80 -3.56 10.04
C PHE A 34 -11.30 -4.54 11.12
N ASP A 35 -12.14 -5.51 11.49
CA ASP A 35 -11.88 -6.46 12.58
C ASP A 35 -11.26 -7.80 12.11
N HIS A 36 -10.91 -7.89 10.82
CA HIS A 36 -10.34 -9.12 10.27
C HIS A 36 -8.82 -9.07 10.17
N GLN A 37 -8.21 -10.24 10.03
CA GLN A 37 -6.75 -10.39 10.03
C GLN A 37 -6.08 -9.81 8.78
N TYR A 38 -4.87 -9.25 8.95
CA TYR A 38 -4.00 -8.76 7.87
C TYR A 38 -3.83 -9.75 6.71
N ASN A 39 -3.75 -11.06 7.01
CA ASN A 39 -3.62 -12.10 5.98
C ASN A 39 -4.80 -12.13 4.99
N SER A 40 -5.98 -11.65 5.37
CA SER A 40 -7.13 -11.47 4.47
C SER A 40 -6.90 -10.31 3.49
N VAL A 41 -6.32 -9.20 3.94
CA VAL A 41 -5.94 -8.09 3.06
C VAL A 41 -4.79 -8.50 2.13
N LYS A 42 -3.76 -9.15 2.67
CA LYS A 42 -2.59 -9.60 1.89
C LYS A 42 -2.99 -10.52 0.73
N ARG A 43 -3.84 -11.54 0.99
CA ARG A 43 -4.29 -12.47 -0.05
C ARG A 43 -5.18 -11.77 -1.09
N PHE A 44 -6.01 -10.83 -0.65
CA PHE A 44 -6.92 -10.07 -1.51
C PHE A 44 -6.14 -9.15 -2.46
N VAL A 45 -5.23 -8.33 -1.92
CA VAL A 45 -4.32 -7.48 -2.70
C VAL A 45 -3.46 -8.33 -3.66
N GLY A 46 -2.96 -9.48 -3.21
CA GLY A 46 -2.20 -10.40 -4.06
C GLY A 46 -3.02 -10.97 -5.22
N GLY A 47 -4.30 -11.28 -4.99
CA GLY A 47 -5.24 -11.71 -6.02
C GLY A 47 -5.52 -10.60 -7.04
N LEU A 48 -5.76 -9.36 -6.58
CA LEU A 48 -5.96 -8.21 -7.47
C LEU A 48 -4.79 -7.99 -8.44
N LYS A 49 -3.54 -8.15 -7.96
CA LYS A 49 -2.33 -8.04 -8.80
C LYS A 49 -2.19 -9.16 -9.83
N GLN A 50 -2.71 -10.35 -9.55
CA GLN A 50 -2.64 -11.50 -10.45
C GLN A 50 -3.77 -11.53 -11.48
N THR A 51 -4.96 -11.02 -11.12
CA THR A 51 -6.12 -10.98 -12.00
C THR A 51 -6.04 -9.83 -13.01
N ASP A 52 -5.27 -8.78 -12.73
CA ASP A 52 -5.18 -7.59 -13.58
C ASP A 52 -3.76 -7.37 -14.15
N PRO A 53 -3.15 -8.33 -14.87
CA PRO A 53 -1.84 -8.12 -15.49
C PRO A 53 -1.90 -7.15 -16.68
N GLU A 54 -3.09 -6.95 -17.28
CA GLU A 54 -3.28 -6.10 -18.48
C GLU A 54 -3.71 -4.66 -18.14
N ARG A 55 -4.22 -4.41 -16.91
CA ARG A 55 -4.72 -3.09 -16.46
C ARG A 55 -3.90 -2.49 -15.33
N PHE A 56 -2.61 -2.82 -15.27
CA PHE A 56 -1.61 -1.84 -14.86
C PHE A 56 -1.26 -0.96 -16.07
N ASP A 57 -2.28 -0.46 -16.77
CA ASP A 57 -2.08 0.71 -17.62
C ASP A 57 -1.55 1.80 -16.71
N VAL A 58 -0.40 2.33 -17.10
CA VAL A 58 0.17 3.55 -16.55
C VAL A 58 -0.97 4.52 -16.34
N LEU A 59 -1.17 4.98 -15.10
CA LEU A 59 -2.03 6.12 -14.84
C LEU A 59 -1.39 7.27 -15.64
N GLU A 60 -1.86 7.50 -16.87
CA GLU A 60 -1.46 8.64 -17.67
C GLU A 60 -1.99 9.88 -16.95
N PHE A 61 -1.15 10.44 -16.08
CA PHE A 61 -1.30 11.82 -15.66
C PHE A 61 -1.20 12.68 -16.92
N PRO A 62 -2.12 13.63 -17.16
CA PRO A 62 -1.95 14.58 -18.26
C PRO A 62 -0.59 15.28 -18.12
N PRO A 63 0.19 15.45 -19.21
CA PRO A 63 1.52 16.01 -19.12
C PRO A 63 1.41 17.49 -18.76
N GLY A 64 1.79 17.84 -17.53
CA GLY A 64 1.72 19.22 -17.04
C GLY A 64 2.60 19.46 -15.81
N GLU A 65 3.71 20.15 -16.05
CA GLU A 65 4.56 20.90 -15.10
C GLU A 65 5.42 20.14 -14.07
N GLU A 66 6.66 19.90 -14.51
CA GLU A 66 7.93 20.18 -13.81
C GLU A 66 7.95 20.14 -12.26
N ALA A 67 8.54 19.07 -11.71
CA ALA A 67 9.44 19.23 -10.57
C ALA A 67 10.50 18.12 -10.63
N ARG A 68 11.75 18.51 -10.94
CA ARG A 68 12.91 17.67 -10.63
C ARG A 68 12.94 17.45 -9.12
N VAL A 69 12.59 16.24 -8.67
CA VAL A 69 12.79 15.86 -7.27
C VAL A 69 14.05 15.02 -7.20
N ASP A 70 15.15 15.70 -6.91
CA ASP A 70 16.44 15.08 -6.59
C ASP A 70 16.32 14.34 -5.26
N TYR A 71 16.11 13.02 -5.31
CA TYR A 71 16.15 12.18 -4.11
C TYR A 71 17.62 11.86 -3.77
N GLY A 72 18.35 12.90 -3.37
CA GLY A 72 19.68 12.79 -2.82
C GLY A 72 19.68 12.10 -1.44
N GLN A 73 20.28 10.92 -1.40
CA GLN A 73 21.11 10.41 -0.30
C GLN A 73 20.40 10.03 1.02
N GLY A 74 20.09 8.73 1.16
CA GLY A 74 19.81 8.11 2.46
C GLY A 74 21.04 8.16 3.38
N ALA A 75 20.85 8.61 4.61
CA ALA A 75 21.88 8.63 5.65
C ALA A 75 22.20 7.20 6.16
N PRO A 76 23.47 6.89 6.50
CA PRO A 76 23.90 5.54 6.86
C PRO A 76 23.51 5.11 8.28
N THR A 77 23.15 3.83 8.39
CA THR A 77 22.91 3.05 9.61
C THR A 77 24.09 3.11 10.59
N LEU A 78 23.86 3.56 11.83
CA LEU A 78 24.64 3.16 13.01
C LEU A 78 23.74 3.10 14.24
N ALA A 79 23.55 1.90 14.79
CA ALA A 79 23.06 1.69 16.14
C ALA A 79 24.11 2.14 17.17
N PRO A 80 23.69 2.47 18.39
CA PRO A 80 24.33 1.81 19.53
C PRO A 80 23.31 1.16 20.48
N ALA A 81 23.73 0.01 21.01
CA ALA A 81 23.08 -0.70 22.09
C ALA A 81 23.25 0.06 23.40
N GLU A 82 22.17 0.25 24.16
CA GLU A 82 22.29 0.57 25.59
C GLU A 82 21.43 -0.37 26.44
N VAL A 83 22.15 -0.98 27.39
CA VAL A 83 21.75 -1.96 28.38
C VAL A 83 20.99 -1.24 29.50
N TYR A 84 19.77 -1.68 29.83
CA TYR A 84 19.13 -1.29 31.09
C TYR A 84 19.59 -2.20 32.22
N ARG A 85 20.18 -1.57 33.24
CA ARG A 85 20.63 -2.14 34.51
C ARG A 85 19.45 -2.59 35.38
#